data_AF-A0A9E7Z0V7-F1
#
_entry.id   AF-A0A9E7Z0V7-F1
#
_cell.length_a   1.000
_cell.length_b   1.000
_cell.length_c   1.000
_cell.angle_alpha   90.00
_cell.angle_beta   90.00
_cell.angle_gamma   90.00
#
_symmetry.space_group_name_H-M   'P 1'
#
loop_
_entity.id
_entity.type
_entity.pdbx_description
1 polymer ?
#
loop_
_entity_poly.entity_id
_entity_poly.type
_entity_poly.pdbx_seq_one_letter_code
_entity_poly.pdbx_strand_id
1 'polypeptide(L)'
;MTKKNTGSVQEALIPDEITPLMLLALTPKASRMKDAAAAFRLAASRMLDIATKGEYIAKYKNIDPVTDALYDAIDLAQHIFDAANAVDDLINYPVEARERVVRADIERSLADPWRDLPTTGGGPDPGVDPDTGEIGED
;
A
#
# COMPACT_ATOMS: atom_id res chain seq x y z
N MET A 1 -4.53 -48.41 -13.72
CA MET A 1 -3.42 -47.79 -12.99
C MET A 1 -3.42 -46.29 -13.31
N THR A 2 -4.03 -45.49 -12.45
CA THR A 2 -4.01 -44.02 -12.52
C THR A 2 -2.63 -43.53 -12.10
N LYS A 3 -1.85 -42.97 -13.04
CA LYS A 3 -0.63 -42.25 -12.70
C LYS A 3 -1.06 -41.02 -11.90
N LYS A 4 -0.67 -40.96 -10.62
CA LYS A 4 -0.69 -39.72 -9.84
C LYS A 4 0.18 -38.71 -10.60
N ASN A 5 -0.45 -37.67 -11.14
CA ASN A 5 0.25 -36.49 -11.61
C ASN A 5 0.82 -35.84 -10.35
N THR A 6 2.06 -36.16 -10.02
CA THR A 6 2.84 -35.38 -9.06
C THR A 6 3.02 -34.03 -9.71
N GLY A 7 2.20 -33.04 -9.31
CA GLY A 7 2.32 -31.65 -9.72
C GLY A 7 3.79 -31.27 -9.63
N SER A 8 4.41 -31.10 -10.80
CA SER A 8 5.81 -30.75 -10.88
C SER A 8 5.98 -29.38 -10.24
N VAL A 9 7.17 -29.09 -9.75
CA VAL A 9 7.61 -27.79 -9.19
C VAL A 9 7.28 -26.59 -10.11
N GLN A 10 6.80 -26.85 -11.33
CA GLN A 10 6.30 -25.90 -12.32
C GLN A 10 4.89 -25.35 -12.02
N GLU A 11 4.05 -26.00 -11.21
CA GLU A 11 2.78 -25.42 -10.72
C GLU A 11 3.00 -24.38 -9.61
N ALA A 12 4.21 -24.27 -9.07
CA ALA A 12 4.62 -23.23 -8.11
C ALA A 12 5.16 -21.96 -8.79
N LEU A 13 5.22 -21.89 -10.13
CA LEU A 13 5.52 -20.63 -10.81
C LEU A 13 4.30 -19.71 -10.70
N ILE A 14 4.50 -18.52 -10.13
CA ILE A 14 3.50 -17.44 -10.15
C ILE A 14 3.06 -17.26 -11.61
N PRO A 15 1.77 -17.44 -11.92
CA PRO A 15 1.30 -17.23 -13.28
C PRO A 15 1.59 -15.79 -13.69
N ASP A 16 2.06 -15.58 -14.92
CA ASP A 16 2.11 -14.24 -15.51
C ASP A 16 0.67 -13.80 -15.84
N GLU A 17 -0.11 -13.46 -14.81
CA GLU A 17 -1.52 -13.10 -14.91
C GLU A 17 -1.74 -11.86 -15.79
N ILE A 18 -0.72 -11.00 -15.89
CA ILE A 18 -0.74 -9.77 -16.68
C ILE A 18 0.52 -9.67 -17.52
N THR A 19 0.34 -9.58 -18.84
CA THR A 19 1.44 -9.29 -19.78
C THR A 19 1.51 -7.79 -20.11
N PRO A 20 2.68 -7.25 -20.49
CA PRO A 20 2.80 -5.85 -20.90
C PRO A 20 1.85 -5.45 -22.05
N LEU A 21 1.55 -6.38 -22.96
CA LEU A 21 0.60 -6.15 -24.06
C LEU A 21 -0.84 -5.95 -23.54
N MET A 22 -1.23 -6.66 -22.48
CA MET A 22 -2.54 -6.49 -21.84
C MET A 22 -2.67 -5.14 -21.14
N LEU A 23 -1.57 -4.59 -20.61
CA LEU A 23 -1.55 -3.27 -20.01
C LEU A 23 -1.73 -2.14 -21.03
N LEU A 24 -1.27 -2.33 -22.27
CA LEU A 24 -1.43 -1.33 -23.33
C LEU A 24 -2.91 -1.04 -23.64
N ALA A 25 -3.78 -2.03 -23.46
CA ALA A 25 -5.23 -1.83 -23.58
C ALA A 25 -5.81 -0.92 -22.48
N LEU A 26 -5.10 -0.75 -21.36
CA LEU A 26 -5.50 0.07 -20.23
C LEU A 26 -5.03 1.52 -20.34
N THR A 27 -4.01 1.84 -21.14
CA THR A 27 -3.47 3.21 -21.30
C THR A 27 -4.56 4.29 -21.50
N PRO A 28 -5.48 4.19 -22.48
CA PRO A 28 -6.50 5.22 -22.67
C PRO A 28 -7.51 5.29 -21.53
N LYS A 29 -7.68 4.20 -20.76
CA LYS A 29 -8.57 4.17 -19.60
C LYS A 29 -7.90 4.80 -18.38
N ALA A 30 -6.62 4.49 -18.15
CA ALA A 30 -5.81 5.07 -17.08
C ALA A 30 -5.71 6.60 -17.24
N SER A 31 -5.43 7.10 -18.44
CA SER A 31 -5.41 8.55 -18.72
C SER A 31 -6.76 9.22 -18.40
N ARG A 32 -7.90 8.63 -18.78
CA ARG A 32 -9.22 9.17 -18.43
C ARG A 32 -9.49 9.16 -16.93
N MET A 33 -9.04 8.12 -16.22
CA MET A 33 -9.16 8.06 -14.76
C MET A 33 -8.36 9.18 -14.09
N LYS A 34 -7.14 9.47 -14.57
CA LYS A 34 -6.33 10.60 -14.07
C LYS A 34 -7.06 11.92 -14.24
N ASP A 35 -7.54 12.20 -15.45
CA ASP A 35 -8.20 13.47 -15.75
C ASP A 35 -9.48 13.65 -14.92
N ALA A 36 -10.29 12.59 -14.80
CA ALA A 36 -11.51 12.61 -14.00
C ALA A 36 -11.22 12.80 -12.50
N ALA A 37 -10.25 12.08 -11.95
CA ALA A 37 -9.87 12.19 -10.55
C ALA A 37 -9.27 13.58 -10.23
N ALA A 38 -8.40 14.10 -11.09
CA ALA A 38 -7.82 15.44 -10.94
C ALA A 38 -8.89 16.53 -11.03
N ALA A 39 -9.82 16.43 -11.99
CA ALA A 39 -10.91 17.38 -12.14
C ALA A 39 -11.86 17.36 -10.93
N PHE A 40 -12.23 16.18 -10.44
CA PHE A 40 -13.03 16.03 -9.23
C PHE A 40 -12.32 16.64 -8.02
N ARG A 41 -11.05 16.27 -7.79
CA ARG A 41 -10.26 16.80 -6.67
C ARG A 41 -10.18 18.32 -6.72
N LEU A 42 -9.90 18.91 -7.89
CA LEU A 42 -9.84 20.36 -8.04
C LEU A 42 -11.18 21.04 -7.74
N ALA A 43 -12.30 20.45 -8.18
CA ALA A 43 -13.63 20.97 -7.88
C ALA A 43 -13.95 20.87 -6.38
N ALA A 44 -13.69 19.71 -5.76
CA ALA A 44 -13.91 19.46 -4.35
C ALA A 44 -13.05 20.36 -3.45
N SER A 45 -11.76 20.52 -3.77
CA SER A 45 -10.86 21.40 -3.01
C SER A 45 -11.26 22.87 -3.07
N ARG A 46 -11.94 23.32 -4.14
CA ARG A 46 -12.47 24.70 -4.22
C ARG A 46 -13.70 24.93 -3.35
N MET A 47 -14.38 23.87 -2.91
CA MET A 47 -15.53 23.93 -2.02
C MET A 47 -15.12 23.95 -0.54
N LEU A 48 -13.85 23.66 -0.24
CA LEU A 48 -13.32 23.59 1.12
C LEU A 48 -12.40 24.79 1.39
N ASP A 49 -12.70 25.54 2.45
CA ASP A 49 -11.85 26.66 2.88
C ASP A 49 -10.57 26.21 3.59
N ILE A 50 -10.54 24.98 4.11
CA ILE A 50 -9.41 24.40 4.84
C ILE A 50 -8.88 23.20 4.06
N ALA A 51 -7.56 23.17 3.88
CA ALA A 51 -6.90 22.21 3.02
C ALA A 51 -7.00 20.76 3.53
N THR A 52 -6.98 20.56 4.85
CA THR A 52 -6.97 19.21 5.43
C THR A 52 -8.10 18.97 6.43
N LYS A 53 -8.58 17.73 6.48
CA LYS A 53 -9.57 17.26 7.47
C LYS A 53 -9.09 17.50 8.91
N GLY A 54 -7.81 17.25 9.17
CA GLY A 54 -7.20 17.46 10.48
C GLY A 54 -7.24 18.92 10.95
N GLU A 55 -6.89 19.86 10.08
CA GLU A 55 -6.98 21.29 10.39
C GLU A 55 -8.42 21.76 10.57
N TYR A 56 -9.36 21.22 9.78
CA TYR A 56 -10.78 21.53 9.89
C TYR A 56 -11.32 21.12 11.28
N ILE A 57 -11.05 19.87 11.68
CA ILE A 57 -11.46 19.35 13.00
C ILE A 57 -10.75 20.12 14.12
N ALA A 58 -9.47 20.47 13.96
CA ALA A 58 -8.74 21.24 14.96
C ALA A 58 -9.38 22.62 15.21
N LYS A 59 -9.87 23.28 14.15
CA LYS A 59 -10.49 24.61 14.20
C LYS A 59 -11.93 24.57 14.72
N TYR A 60 -12.77 23.67 14.19
CA TYR A 60 -14.21 23.66 14.48
C TYR A 60 -14.62 22.65 15.55
N LYS A 61 -13.70 21.78 16.00
CA LYS A 61 -13.90 20.72 17.01
C LYS A 61 -14.94 19.65 16.65
N ASN A 62 -15.61 19.80 15.51
CA ASN A 62 -16.58 18.87 14.96
C ASN A 62 -16.57 19.00 13.43
N ILE A 63 -17.08 17.98 12.75
CA ILE A 63 -17.19 17.97 11.30
C ILE A 63 -18.60 17.52 10.89
N ASP A 64 -19.19 18.24 9.94
CA ASP A 64 -20.44 17.82 9.32
C ASP A 64 -20.20 16.59 8.42
N PRO A 65 -21.10 15.60 8.40
CA PRO A 65 -20.94 14.39 7.58
C PRO A 65 -20.72 14.63 6.09
N VAL A 66 -21.29 15.70 5.51
CA VAL A 66 -21.11 16.00 4.07
C VAL A 66 -19.69 16.50 3.80
N THR A 67 -19.19 17.36 4.67
CA THR A 67 -17.82 17.88 4.65
C THR A 67 -16.81 16.75 4.90
N ASP A 68 -17.13 15.85 5.83
CA ASP A 68 -16.33 14.67 6.14
C ASP A 68 -16.18 13.75 4.92
N ALA A 69 -17.31 13.41 4.29
CA ALA A 69 -17.33 12.62 3.07
C ALA A 69 -16.59 13.30 1.91
N LEU A 70 -16.60 14.64 1.84
CA LEU A 70 -15.87 15.38 0.80
C LEU A 70 -14.34 15.30 0.99
N TYR A 71 -13.85 15.37 2.22
CA TYR A 71 -12.42 15.12 2.50
C TYR A 71 -12.03 13.69 2.13
N ASP A 72 -12.82 12.70 2.53
CA ASP A 72 -12.55 11.29 2.21
C ASP A 72 -12.58 11.05 0.67
N ALA A 73 -13.49 11.74 -0.05
CA ALA A 73 -13.56 11.67 -1.50
C ALA A 73 -12.35 12.32 -2.18
N ILE A 74 -11.79 13.39 -1.62
CA ILE A 74 -10.55 14.02 -2.13
C ILE A 74 -9.36 13.07 -1.97
N ASP A 75 -9.25 12.39 -0.82
CA ASP A 75 -8.21 11.41 -0.57
C ASP A 75 -8.35 10.20 -1.51
N LEU A 76 -9.57 9.71 -1.71
CA LEU A 76 -9.85 8.66 -2.69
C LEU A 76 -9.46 9.08 -4.11
N ALA A 77 -9.78 10.32 -4.52
CA ALA A 77 -9.40 10.83 -5.83
C ALA A 77 -7.87 10.88 -6.01
N GLN A 78 -7.12 11.21 -4.96
CA GLN A 78 -5.67 11.14 -5.00
C GLN A 78 -5.17 9.71 -5.21
N HIS A 79 -5.71 8.74 -4.46
CA HIS A 79 -5.33 7.34 -4.62
C HIS A 79 -5.63 6.82 -6.03
N ILE A 80 -6.74 7.23 -6.65
CA ILE A 80 -7.06 6.88 -8.04
C ILE A 80 -6.04 7.48 -9.01
N PHE A 81 -5.64 8.74 -8.79
CA PHE A 81 -4.63 9.41 -9.60
C PHE A 81 -3.27 8.70 -9.52
N ASP A 82 -2.83 8.34 -8.32
CA ASP A 82 -1.57 7.64 -8.07
C ASP A 82 -1.57 6.22 -8.66
N ALA A 83 -2.68 5.48 -8.51
CA ALA A 83 -2.84 4.16 -9.11
C ALA A 83 -2.80 4.23 -10.65
N ALA A 84 -3.45 5.22 -11.25
CA ALA A 84 -3.38 5.40 -12.70
C ALA A 84 -1.97 5.82 -13.17
N ASN A 85 -1.21 6.57 -12.36
CA ASN A 85 0.20 6.84 -12.63
C ASN A 85 1.04 5.57 -12.60
N ALA A 86 0.84 4.70 -11.61
CA ALA A 86 1.54 3.43 -11.54
C ALA A 86 1.27 2.54 -12.77
N VAL A 87 0.05 2.53 -13.30
CA VAL A 87 -0.28 1.81 -14.54
C VAL A 87 0.45 2.39 -15.75
N ASP A 88 0.45 3.71 -15.91
CA ASP A 88 1.17 4.38 -17.00
C ASP A 88 2.69 4.18 -16.90
N ASP A 89 3.26 4.20 -15.69
CA ASP A 89 4.67 3.90 -15.47
C ASP A 89 5.01 2.47 -15.86
N LEU A 90 4.14 1.51 -15.52
CA LEU A 90 4.34 0.09 -15.88
C LEU A 90 4.31 -0.13 -17.40
N ILE A 91 3.56 0.69 -18.15
CA ILE A 91 3.48 0.63 -19.61
C ILE A 91 4.71 1.28 -20.26
N ASN A 92 5.10 2.47 -19.80
CA ASN A 92 6.14 3.29 -20.44
C ASN A 92 7.56 2.96 -19.97
N TYR A 93 7.70 2.49 -18.73
CA TYR A 93 8.97 2.23 -18.04
C TYR A 93 8.92 0.88 -17.29
N PRO A 94 8.75 -0.24 -18.01
CA PRO A 94 8.46 -1.52 -17.39
C PRO A 94 9.59 -2.05 -16.49
N VAL A 95 10.85 -1.66 -16.74
CA VAL A 95 12.00 -2.09 -15.91
C VAL A 95 12.04 -1.27 -14.63
N GLU A 96 11.96 0.05 -14.74
CA GLU A 96 12.00 0.99 -13.63
C GLU A 96 10.77 0.84 -12.72
N ALA A 97 9.60 0.57 -13.30
CA ALA A 97 8.38 0.29 -12.55
C ALA A 97 8.49 -1.02 -11.75
N ARG A 98 9.06 -2.08 -12.35
CA ARG A 98 9.32 -3.35 -11.64
C ARG A 98 10.34 -3.16 -10.52
N GLU A 99 11.41 -2.42 -10.76
CA GLU A 99 12.40 -2.10 -9.71
C GLU A 99 11.77 -1.35 -8.54
N ARG A 100 10.86 -0.40 -8.80
CA ARG A 100 10.17 0.36 -7.75
C ARG A 100 9.22 -0.52 -6.93
N VAL A 101 8.46 -1.41 -7.58
CA VAL A 101 7.57 -2.36 -6.90
C VAL A 101 8.38 -3.34 -6.05
N VAL A 102 9.43 -3.95 -6.61
CA VAL A 102 10.30 -4.87 -5.89
C VAL A 102 11.00 -4.16 -4.73
N ARG A 103 11.49 -2.94 -4.93
CA ARG A 103 12.08 -2.13 -3.85
C ARG A 103 11.07 -1.85 -2.74
N ALA A 104 9.85 -1.42 -3.06
CA ALA A 104 8.82 -1.14 -2.06
C ALA A 104 8.43 -2.41 -1.28
N ASP A 105 8.37 -3.57 -1.94
CA ASP A 105 8.10 -4.84 -1.28
C ASP A 105 9.26 -5.29 -0.38
N ILE A 106 10.51 -5.08 -0.82
CA ILE A 106 11.71 -5.30 0.00
C ILE A 106 11.71 -4.35 1.20
N GLU A 107 11.45 -3.06 1.01
CA GLU A 107 11.38 -2.07 2.09
C GLU A 107 10.27 -2.41 3.09
N ARG A 108 9.12 -2.88 2.62
CA ARG A 108 8.03 -3.40 3.45
C ARG A 108 8.40 -4.70 4.17
N SER A 109 9.18 -5.58 3.53
CA SER A 109 9.65 -6.85 4.12
C SER A 109 10.79 -6.64 5.11
N LEU A 110 11.60 -5.59 4.90
CA LEU A 110 12.67 -5.16 5.79
C LEU A 110 12.17 -4.21 6.90
N ALA A 111 10.98 -3.63 6.74
CA ALA A 111 10.32 -2.90 7.81
C ALA A 111 10.07 -3.90 8.95
N ASP A 112 10.80 -3.69 10.05
CA ASP A 112 10.83 -4.60 11.19
C ASP A 112 9.40 -4.91 11.67
N PRO A 113 8.94 -6.17 11.53
CA PRO A 113 7.60 -6.59 11.96
C PRO A 113 7.34 -6.34 13.45
N TRP A 114 8.41 -6.13 14.21
CA TRP A 114 8.40 -5.95 15.66
C TRP A 114 8.62 -4.50 16.09
N ARG A 115 8.76 -3.56 15.14
CA ARG A 115 9.05 -2.14 15.42
C ARG A 115 8.01 -1.46 16.32
N ASP A 116 6.76 -1.92 16.21
CA ASP A 116 5.61 -1.39 16.95
C ASP A 116 5.10 -2.37 18.03
N LEU A 117 5.78 -3.50 18.26
CA LEU A 117 5.53 -4.22 19.49
C LEU A 117 6.02 -3.36 20.67
N PRO A 118 5.27 -3.30 21.78
CA PRO A 118 5.89 -2.85 23.01
C PRO A 118 7.10 -3.75 23.22
N THR A 119 8.31 -3.17 23.21
CA THR A 119 9.47 -3.85 23.78
C THR A 119 9.11 -4.07 25.24
N THR A 120 8.57 -5.23 25.56
CA THR A 120 8.25 -5.63 26.91
C THR A 120 9.53 -5.51 27.71
N GLY A 121 9.48 -4.71 28.77
CA GLY A 121 10.42 -4.80 29.88
C GLY A 121 11.61 -3.87 29.80
N GLY A 122 11.42 -2.61 30.23
CA GLY A 122 12.48 -1.90 30.96
C GLY A 122 12.70 -2.52 32.36
N GLY A 123 12.85 -3.83 32.43
CA GLY A 123 13.09 -4.64 33.62
C GLY A 123 14.01 -5.80 33.22
N PRO A 124 14.79 -6.35 34.14
CA PRO A 124 15.77 -7.38 33.81
C PRO A 124 15.05 -8.60 33.24
N ASP A 125 15.27 -8.89 31.96
CA ASP A 125 14.86 -10.17 31.38
C ASP A 125 15.52 -11.27 32.21
N PRO A 126 14.77 -12.31 32.68
CA PRO A 126 15.39 -13.50 33.21
C PRO A 126 16.07 -14.20 32.03
N GLY A 127 17.30 -13.79 31.77
CA GLY A 127 18.12 -14.32 30.70
C GLY A 127 18.20 -15.83 30.83
N VAL A 128 17.87 -16.54 29.76
CA VAL A 128 18.10 -17.98 29.67
C VAL A 128 19.60 -18.16 29.46
N ASP A 129 20.24 -18.89 30.36
CA ASP A 129 21.66 -19.23 30.23
C ASP A 129 21.86 -20.08 28.97
N PRO A 130 22.65 -19.63 27.98
CA PRO A 130 22.80 -20.32 26.70
C PRO A 130 23.58 -21.64 26.81
N ASP A 131 24.30 -21.88 27.90
CA ASP A 131 25.10 -23.09 28.11
C ASP A 131 24.35 -24.13 28.97
N THR A 132 23.40 -23.70 29.81
CA THR A 132 22.68 -24.59 30.74
C THR A 132 21.17 -24.69 30.46
N GLY A 133 20.60 -23.72 29.75
CA GLY A 133 19.17 -23.66 29.44
C GLY A 133 18.28 -23.31 30.64
N GLU A 134 18.86 -22.92 31.77
CA GLU A 134 18.10 -22.53 32.96
C GLU A 134 17.60 -21.08 32.80
N ILE A 135 16.33 -20.87 33.18
CA ILE A 135 15.71 -19.55 33.24
C ILE A 135 15.96 -19.04 34.66
N GLY A 136 16.61 -17.88 34.80
CA GLY A 136 16.81 -17.27 36.11
C GLY A 136 15.47 -17.07 36.84
N GLU A 137 15.28 -17.76 37.96
CA GLU A 137 14.17 -17.51 38.87
C GLU A 137 14.50 -16.28 39.74
N ASP A 138 13.51 -15.41 39.94
CA ASP A 138 13.60 -14.12 40.65
C ASP A 138 14.30 -14.17 42.04
#